data_AF-A0A5K1A3Q4-F1
#
_entry.id   AF-A0A5K1A3Q4-F1
#
_cell.length_a   1.000
_cell.length_b   1.000
_cell.length_c   1.000
_cell.angle_alpha   90.00
_cell.angle_beta   90.00
_cell.angle_gamma   90.00
#
_symmetry.space_group_name_H-M   'P 1'
#
loop_
_entity.id
_entity.type
_entity.pdbx_description
1 polymer ?
#
loop_
_entity_poly.entity_id
_entity_poly.type
_entity_poly.pdbx_seq_one_letter_code
_entity_poly.pdbx_strand_id
1 'polypeptide(L)' 'ETMTCAEDYLKFLCQWILDNCLDDIKLLSGRTKKRNLEFLRLAASSVYERITYINAIELLKKGNFKIDYGMQLGDEHE' A
#
# COMPACT_ATOMS: atom_id res chain seq x y z
N GLU A 1 14.24 0.99 12.13
CA GLU A 1 13.31 0.62 13.23
C GLU A 1 11.91 1.16 12.98
N THR A 2 11.73 2.48 12.82
CA THR A 2 10.41 3.11 12.58
C THR A 2 9.65 2.54 11.39
N MET A 3 10.29 2.37 10.22
CA MET A 3 9.62 1.81 9.04
C MET A 3 9.20 0.35 9.22
N THR A 4 10.00 -0.46 9.92
CA THR A 4 9.63 -1.85 10.24
C THR A 4 8.43 -1.88 11.19
N CYS A 5 8.43 -1.03 12.22
CA CYS A 5 7.31 -0.92 13.14
C CYS A 5 6.01 -0.50 12.42
N ALA A 6 6.09 0.46 11.49
CA ALA A 6 4.94 0.88 10.69
C ALA A 6 4.42 -0.26 9.80
N GLU A 7 5.32 -1.02 9.18
CA GLU A 7 4.97 -2.19 8.35
C GLU A 7 4.29 -3.29 9.19
N ASP A 8 4.90 -3.67 10.31
CA ASP A 8 4.36 -4.70 11.21
C ASP A 8 3.00 -4.27 11.79
N TYR A 9 2.85 -3.00 12.13
CA TYR A 9 1.60 -2.45 12.63
C TYR A 9 0.49 -2.50 11.57
N LEU A 10 0.78 -2.09 10.32
CA LEU A 10 -0.19 -2.16 9.23
C LEU A 10 -0.61 -3.61 8.96
N LYS A 11 0.35 -4.54 8.90
CA LYS A 11 0.08 -5.97 8.70
C LYS A 11 -0.81 -6.52 9.81
N PHE A 12 -0.49 -6.19 11.06
CA PHE A 12 -1.28 -6.58 12.21
C PHE A 12 -2.73 -6.08 12.11
N LEU A 13 -2.94 -4.81 11.78
CA LEU A 13 -4.29 -4.24 11.63
C LEU A 13 -5.07 -4.93 10.51
N CYS A 14 -4.45 -5.13 9.34
CA CYS A 14 -5.09 -5.81 8.22
C CYS A 14 -5.48 -7.25 8.57
N GLN A 15 -4.60 -7.98 9.26
CA GLN A 15 -4.87 -9.34 9.71
C GLN A 15 -5.99 -9.37 10.77
N TRP A 16 -5.95 -8.45 11.75
CA TRP A 16 -6.97 -8.36 12.79
C TRP A 16 -8.36 -8.10 12.19
N ILE A 17 -8.45 -7.20 11.21
CA ILE A 17 -9.69 -6.91 10.48
C ILE A 17 -10.19 -8.16 9.73
N LEU A 18 -9.29 -8.91 9.08
CA LEU A 18 -9.65 -10.16 8.39
C LEU A 18 -10.17 -11.24 9.35
N ASP A 19 -9.63 -11.29 10.56
CA ASP A 19 -10.00 -12.30 11.56
C ASP A 19 -11.29 -11.94 12.32
N ASN A 20 -11.54 -10.65 12.56
CA ASN A 20 -12.62 -10.20 13.45
C ASN A 20 -13.80 -9.53 12.73
N CYS A 21 -13.59 -8.98 11.54
CA CYS A 21 -14.60 -8.18 10.83
C CYS A 21 -14.98 -8.76 9.47
N LEU A 22 -14.71 -10.05 9.23
CA LEU A 22 -14.86 -10.66 7.91
C LEU A 22 -16.27 -10.54 7.34
N ASP A 23 -17.29 -10.73 8.18
CA ASP A 23 -18.70 -10.71 7.75
C ASP A 23 -19.19 -9.29 7.46
N ASP A 24 -18.75 -8.30 8.23
CA ASP A 24 -18.98 -6.88 7.94
C ASP A 24 -18.33 -6.47 6.61
N ILE A 25 -17.09 -6.91 6.39
CA ILE A 25 -16.39 -6.63 5.13
C ILE A 25 -17.09 -7.29 3.95
N LYS A 26 -17.56 -8.54 4.08
CA LYS A 26 -18.34 -9.21 3.03
C LYS A 26 -19.63 -8.47 2.72
N LEU A 27 -20.32 -7.95 3.75
CA LEU A 27 -21.53 -7.15 3.61
C LEU A 27 -21.26 -5.83 2.87
N LEU A 28 -20.15 -5.15 3.19
CA LEU A 28 -19.70 -3.93 2.49
C LEU A 28 -19.25 -4.23 1.04
N SER A 29 -18.64 -5.39 0.81
CA SER A 29 -18.13 -5.81 -0.51
C SER A 29 -19.24 -6.13 -1.53
N GLY A 30 -20.50 -6.26 -1.07
CA GLY A 30 -21.66 -6.52 -1.93
C GLY A 30 -22.09 -5.33 -2.80
N ARG A 31 -21.69 -4.09 -2.46
CA ARG A 31 -22.07 -2.86 -3.19
C ARG A 31 -20.88 -2.06 -3.74
N THR A 32 -19.72 -2.15 -3.12
CA THR A 32 -18.48 -1.52 -3.57
C THR A 32 -17.43 -2.59 -3.81
N LYS A 33 -17.02 -2.71 -5.08
CA LYS A 33 -15.96 -3.55 -5.67
C LYS A 33 -15.38 -4.63 -4.73
N LYS A 34 -15.57 -5.90 -5.12
CA LYS A 34 -14.93 -7.15 -4.62
C LYS A 34 -13.41 -7.10 -4.30
N ARG A 35 -12.73 -5.99 -4.60
CA ARG A 35 -11.30 -5.72 -4.42
C ARG A 35 -10.88 -5.52 -2.97
N ASN A 36 -11.80 -5.21 -2.05
CA ASN A 36 -11.46 -4.86 -0.66
C ASN A 36 -10.86 -6.03 0.14
N LEU A 37 -11.43 -7.23 -0.01
CA LEU A 37 -10.93 -8.43 0.68
C LEU A 37 -9.58 -8.88 0.15
N GLU A 38 -9.41 -8.85 -1.17
CA GLU A 38 -8.13 -9.19 -1.79
C GLU A 38 -7.04 -8.18 -1.42
N PHE A 39 -7.37 -6.90 -1.38
CA PHE A 39 -6.46 -5.85 -0.94
C PHE A 39 -6.00 -6.05 0.50
N LEU A 40 -6.92 -6.33 1.43
CA LEU A 40 -6.56 -6.57 2.84
C LEU A 40 -5.67 -7.80 3.00
N ARG A 41 -5.95 -8.89 2.27
CA ARG A 41 -5.09 -10.08 2.26
C ARG A 41 -3.71 -9.77 1.71
N LEU A 42 -3.64 -8.99 0.63
CA LEU A 42 -2.39 -8.59 0.01
C LEU A 42 -1.58 -7.69 0.96
N ALA A 43 -2.19 -6.69 1.56
CA ALA A 43 -1.54 -5.81 2.54
C ALA A 43 -1.03 -6.56 3.77
N ALA A 44 -1.79 -7.54 4.29
CA ALA A 44 -1.37 -8.33 5.44
C ALA A 44 -0.16 -9.26 5.14
N SER A 45 -0.02 -9.72 3.89
CA SER A 45 0.97 -10.74 3.51
C SER A 45 2.13 -10.25 2.65
N SER A 46 2.05 -9.04 2.10
CA SER A 46 3.08 -8.53 1.19
C SER A 46 4.37 -8.16 1.91
N VAL A 47 5.49 -8.29 1.21
CA VAL A 47 6.75 -7.68 1.61
C VAL A 47 6.79 -6.27 1.02
N TYR A 48 7.00 -5.26 1.86
CA TYR A 48 7.06 -3.88 1.40
C TYR A 48 8.49 -3.54 0.98
N GLU A 49 8.69 -3.33 -0.31
CA GLU A 49 9.97 -2.91 -0.86
C GLU A 49 10.36 -1.53 -0.33
N ARG A 50 11.64 -1.38 0.00
CA ARG A 50 12.21 -0.11 0.50
C ARG A 50 13.03 0.53 -0.60
N ILE A 51 12.54 1.64 -1.11
CA ILE A 51 13.22 2.42 -2.13
C ILE A 51 13.60 3.79 -1.59
N THR A 52 14.80 4.26 -1.95
CA THR A 52 15.20 5.64 -1.64
C THR A 52 14.48 6.59 -2.59
N TYR A 53 14.23 7.82 -2.14
CA TYR A 53 13.65 8.86 -3.00
C TYR A 53 14.41 9.03 -4.32
N ILE A 54 15.74 9.01 -4.28
CA ILE A 54 16.59 9.11 -5.48
C ILE A 54 16.29 7.97 -6.46
N ASN A 55 16.23 6.73 -5.97
CA ASN A 55 15.93 5.58 -6.82
C ASN A 55 14.51 5.63 -7.36
N ALA A 56 13.54 6.11 -6.59
CA ALA A 56 12.17 6.30 -7.04
C ALA A 56 12.08 7.32 -8.19
N ILE A 57 12.75 8.47 -8.06
CA ILE A 57 12.84 9.49 -9.13
C ILE A 57 13.46 8.92 -10.40
N GLU A 58 14.54 8.14 -10.29
CA GLU A 58 15.16 7.49 -11.46
C GLU A 58 14.24 6.47 -12.13
N LEU A 59 13.44 5.71 -11.37
CA LEU A 59 12.43 4.82 -11.93
C LEU A 59 11.31 5.60 -12.65
N LEU A 60 10.82 6.68 -12.06
CA LEU A 60 9.80 7.54 -12.66
C LEU A 60 10.29 8.21 -13.95
N LYS A 61 11.54 8.69 -13.96
CA LYS A 61 12.19 9.24 -15.17
C LYS A 61 12.26 8.21 -16.29
N LYS A 62 12.60 6.95 -15.98
CA LYS A 62 12.57 5.84 -16.97
C LYS A 62 11.15 5.57 -17.49
N GLY A 63 10.13 5.80 -16.67
CA GLY A 63 8.71 5.76 -17.03
C GLY A 63 8.23 6.96 -17.84
N ASN A 64 9.12 7.87 -18.26
CA ASN A 64 8.82 9.08 -19.03
C ASN A 64 7.97 10.11 -18.25
N PHE A 65 7.99 10.06 -16.92
CA PHE A 65 7.44 11.12 -16.07
C PHE A 65 8.40 12.30 -16.00
N LYS A 66 7.86 13.51 -16.12
CA LYS A 66 8.63 14.75 -15.99
C LYS A 66 8.73 15.14 -14.51
N ILE A 67 9.70 14.58 -13.82
CA ILE A 67 9.95 14.85 -12.40
C ILE A 67 11.45 15.08 -12.16
N ASP A 68 11.78 15.94 -11.22
CA ASP A 68 13.16 16.24 -10.84
C ASP A 68 13.39 16.14 -9.33
N TYR A 69 14.67 16.03 -8.97
CA TYR A 69 15.12 15.96 -7.59
C TYR A 69 14.65 17.18 -6.79
N GLY A 70 14.09 16.93 -5.59
CA GLY A 70 13.57 17.97 -4.72
C GLY A 70 12.11 18.33 -4.98
N MET A 71 11.48 17.74 -6.01
CA MET A 71 10.03 17.82 -6.19
C MET A 71 9.33 16.77 -5.33
N GLN A 72 8.25 17.15 -4.67
CA GLN A 72 7.37 16.21 -3.97
C GLN A 72 6.70 15.28 -4.99
N LEU A 73 6.54 14.00 -4.64
CA LEU A 73 5.76 13.07 -5.44
C LEU A 73 4.27 13.44 -5.33
N GLY A 74 3.58 13.41 -6.47
CA GLY A 74 2.12 13.60 -6.54
C GLY A 74 1.40 12.26 -6.50
N ASP A 75 0.09 12.26 -6.32
CA ASP A 75 -0.75 11.05 -6.25
C ASP A 75 -0.60 10.15 -7.49
N GLU A 76 -0.28 10.73 -8.66
CA GLU A 76 -0.03 9.97 -9.89
C GLU A 76 1.32 9.23 -9.94
N HIS A 77 2.23 9.56 -9.01
CA HIS A 77 3.58 9.03 -8.91
C HIS A 77 3.75 8.02 -7.75
N GLU A 78 2.77 7.91 -6.85
CA GLU A 78 2.73 6.98 -5.70
C GLU A 78 1.85 5.74 -5.96
#